data_AF-A0A538HP95-F1
#
_entry.id   AF-A0A538HP95-F1
#
_cell.length_a   1.000
_cell.length_b   1.000
_cell.length_c   1.000
_cell.angle_alpha   90.00
_cell.angle_beta   90.00
_cell.angle_gamma   90.00
#
_symmetry.space_group_name_H-M   'P 1'
#
loop_
_entity.id
_entity.type
_entity.pdbx_description
1 polymer ?
#
loop_
_entity_poly.entity_id
_entity_poly.type
_entity_poly.pdbx_seq_one_letter_code
_entity_poly.pdbx_strand_id
1 'polypeptide(L)'
;MSRLEERLDAIYAIGGGPGANRIGYSPEEDEAHRLVAGWMRDGGLEVEADSDGNLIGRLTGTDPASPEVWSGSHLDSVPQGGRYDGPLGVLGALAAIESLGRRRRTLAVVAFREEERGCVGSRARVRNGSLPGAYVELHHEQGPRLANAGCPLAVVTGIVGYVRGERVVEGAAGHAGTTPMDVRDDALVRAAAEILRIRDVAESIDGAVATVGQVDVDPGGSNVIPGRVRFSIDARAPDAGRLERLIAELGIDGAGAVAPTGFAGAPVDALREAIAARGLPLVELHSGAGHDAGVLAKAGVPSAMLFVRALNGGVSHSPDELSSPEDVALAVDVLADALARLSAHVSDL
;
A
#
# COMPACT_ATOMS: atom_id res chain seq x y z
N MET A 1 23.43 -14.94 -1.50
CA MET A 1 22.06 -14.37 -1.45
C MET A 1 21.49 -14.71 -0.08
N SER A 2 20.69 -13.85 0.54
CA SER A 2 20.07 -14.19 1.84
C SER A 2 18.88 -15.14 1.62
N ARG A 3 18.46 -15.88 2.65
CA ARG A 3 17.28 -16.77 2.58
C ARG A 3 16.00 -16.01 2.20
N LEU A 4 15.89 -14.74 2.62
CA LEU A 4 14.77 -13.88 2.26
C LEU A 4 14.79 -13.53 0.77
N GLU A 5 15.94 -13.16 0.23
CA GLU A 5 16.09 -12.83 -1.20
C GLU A 5 15.76 -14.05 -2.09
N GLU A 6 16.20 -15.25 -1.69
CA GLU A 6 15.85 -16.50 -2.39
C GLU A 6 14.33 -16.78 -2.38
N ARG A 7 13.67 -16.51 -1.24
CA ARG A 7 12.21 -16.66 -1.12
C ARG A 7 11.47 -15.61 -1.95
N LEU A 8 11.94 -14.36 -1.96
CA LEU A 8 11.38 -13.29 -2.81
C LEU A 8 11.51 -13.65 -4.30
N ASP A 9 12.67 -14.16 -4.73
CA ASP A 9 12.88 -14.62 -6.11
C ASP A 9 11.95 -15.78 -6.48
N ALA A 10 11.78 -16.73 -5.57
CA ALA A 10 10.90 -17.87 -5.79
C ALA A 10 9.43 -17.43 -5.93
N ILE A 11 8.96 -16.46 -5.13
CA ILE A 11 7.59 -15.91 -5.28
C ILE A 11 7.46 -15.07 -6.55
N TYR A 12 8.46 -14.25 -6.85
CA TYR A 12 8.48 -13.40 -8.06
C TYR A 12 8.43 -14.22 -9.36
N ALA A 13 9.02 -15.41 -9.38
CA ALA A 13 9.02 -16.30 -10.54
C ALA A 13 7.65 -16.94 -10.86
N ILE A 14 6.69 -16.92 -9.92
CA ILE A 14 5.37 -17.53 -10.09
C ILE A 14 4.50 -16.67 -11.02
N GLY A 15 3.83 -17.32 -11.98
CA GLY A 15 2.98 -16.70 -13.01
C GLY A 15 3.67 -16.48 -14.36
N GLY A 16 5.00 -16.49 -14.40
CA GLY A 16 5.79 -16.32 -15.63
C GLY A 16 5.58 -14.96 -16.33
N GLY A 17 6.15 -14.81 -17.53
CA GLY A 17 6.10 -13.55 -18.27
C GLY A 17 7.00 -12.44 -17.68
N PRO A 18 6.89 -11.20 -18.17
CA PRO A 18 7.55 -10.06 -17.54
C PRO A 18 6.88 -9.73 -16.21
N GLY A 19 7.68 -9.52 -15.16
CA GLY A 19 7.18 -9.20 -13.82
C GLY A 19 6.49 -10.35 -13.10
N ALA A 20 5.94 -10.04 -11.93
CA ALA A 20 5.01 -10.88 -11.20
C ALA A 20 3.62 -10.84 -11.86
N ASN A 21 2.97 -12.00 -11.97
CA ASN A 21 1.64 -12.14 -12.56
C ASN A 21 0.75 -13.07 -11.71
N ARG A 22 0.51 -12.70 -10.46
CA ARG A 22 -0.25 -13.50 -9.48
C ARG A 22 -1.57 -12.81 -9.14
N ILE A 23 -2.54 -12.85 -10.06
CA ILE A 23 -3.85 -12.21 -9.81
C ILE A 23 -4.54 -12.88 -8.62
N GLY A 24 -5.24 -12.11 -7.77
CA GLY A 24 -5.91 -12.70 -6.62
C GLY A 24 -6.97 -13.72 -7.03
N TYR A 25 -7.06 -14.75 -6.20
CA TYR A 25 -7.80 -16.00 -6.40
C TYR A 25 -7.41 -16.81 -7.65
N SER A 26 -6.27 -16.52 -8.28
CA SER A 26 -5.74 -17.32 -9.37
C SER A 26 -4.95 -18.55 -8.86
N PRO A 27 -4.74 -19.57 -9.72
CA PRO A 27 -3.87 -20.71 -9.40
C PRO A 27 -2.44 -20.31 -9.01
N GLU A 28 -1.94 -19.20 -9.56
CA GLU A 28 -0.62 -18.64 -9.29
C GLU A 28 -0.55 -18.04 -7.87
N GLU A 29 -1.58 -17.30 -7.44
CA GLU A 29 -1.67 -16.83 -6.05
C GLU A 29 -1.79 -18.02 -5.08
N ASP A 30 -2.59 -19.04 -5.43
CA ASP A 30 -2.71 -20.28 -4.64
C ASP A 30 -1.36 -21.03 -4.55
N GLU A 31 -0.55 -21.01 -5.61
CA GLU A 31 0.81 -21.55 -5.60
C GLU A 31 1.72 -20.79 -4.63
N ALA A 32 1.70 -19.45 -4.67
CA ALA A 32 2.45 -18.63 -3.75
C ALA A 32 2.05 -18.91 -2.28
N HIS A 33 0.74 -19.00 -2.00
CA HIS A 33 0.24 -19.35 -0.67
C HIS A 33 0.70 -20.74 -0.23
N ARG A 34 0.65 -21.76 -1.10
CA ARG A 34 1.15 -23.12 -0.77
C ARG A 34 2.65 -23.12 -0.46
N LEU A 35 3.45 -22.36 -1.22
CA LEU A 35 4.89 -22.26 -1.02
C LEU A 35 5.22 -21.57 0.31
N VAL A 36 4.60 -20.43 0.59
CA VAL A 36 4.76 -19.71 1.86
C VAL A 36 4.27 -20.56 3.04
N ALA A 37 3.17 -21.30 2.90
CA ALA A 37 2.69 -22.22 3.93
C ALA A 37 3.72 -23.31 4.24
N GLY A 38 4.47 -23.79 3.24
CA GLY A 38 5.60 -24.70 3.45
C GLY A 38 6.69 -24.06 4.30
N TRP A 39 7.13 -22.85 3.92
CA TRP A 39 8.17 -22.13 4.65
C TRP A 39 7.77 -21.72 6.08
N MET A 40 6.51 -21.39 6.32
CA MET A 40 6.00 -21.16 7.66
C MET A 40 6.10 -22.43 8.52
N ARG A 41 5.71 -23.60 7.99
CA ARG A 41 5.85 -24.88 8.70
C ARG A 41 7.32 -25.23 8.97
N ASP A 42 8.20 -25.01 8.00
CA ASP A 42 9.65 -25.21 8.16
C ASP A 42 10.25 -24.29 9.23
N GLY A 43 9.67 -23.10 9.40
CA GLY A 43 9.98 -22.16 10.49
C GLY A 43 9.37 -22.53 11.84
N GLY A 44 8.62 -23.63 11.94
CA GLY A 44 8.00 -24.10 13.17
C GLY A 44 6.66 -23.44 13.50
N LEU A 45 6.02 -22.76 12.55
CA LEU A 45 4.73 -22.12 12.76
C LEU A 45 3.58 -23.12 12.53
N GLU A 46 2.53 -22.99 13.33
CA GLU A 46 1.25 -23.67 13.14
C GLU A 46 0.45 -22.95 12.03
N VAL A 47 0.24 -23.61 10.90
CA VAL A 47 -0.32 -22.98 9.69
C VAL A 47 -1.77 -23.38 9.46
N GLU A 48 -2.64 -22.40 9.31
CA GLU A 48 -4.03 -22.55 8.87
C GLU A 48 -4.34 -21.63 7.67
N ALA A 49 -5.37 -21.97 6.91
CA ALA A 49 -6.03 -21.06 6.00
C ALA A 49 -7.47 -20.85 6.48
N ASP A 50 -7.94 -19.60 6.52
CA ASP A 50 -9.31 -19.31 6.91
C ASP A 50 -10.31 -19.52 5.76
N SER A 51 -11.60 -19.30 6.02
CA SER A 51 -12.68 -19.53 5.05
C SER A 51 -12.59 -18.69 3.80
N ASP A 52 -11.89 -17.56 3.86
CA ASP A 52 -11.71 -16.62 2.75
C ASP A 52 -10.37 -16.83 2.04
N GLY A 53 -9.59 -17.82 2.50
CA GLY A 53 -8.33 -18.25 1.93
C GLY A 53 -7.11 -17.52 2.47
N ASN A 54 -7.24 -16.65 3.49
CA ASN A 54 -6.09 -16.00 4.10
C ASN A 54 -5.23 -17.04 4.80
N LEU A 55 -3.92 -16.98 4.61
CA LEU A 55 -2.97 -17.88 5.24
C LEU A 55 -2.44 -17.28 6.53
N ILE A 56 -2.50 -18.03 7.63
CA ILE A 56 -2.00 -17.58 8.93
C ILE A 56 -1.08 -18.66 9.50
N GLY A 57 0.18 -18.28 9.77
CA GLY A 57 1.15 -19.11 10.49
C GLY A 57 1.40 -18.55 11.89
N ARG A 58 1.20 -19.35 12.94
CA ARG A 58 1.36 -18.91 14.34
C ARG A 58 2.57 -19.52 15.01
N LEU A 59 3.35 -18.68 15.69
CA LEU A 59 4.33 -19.09 16.68
C LEU A 59 3.71 -18.94 18.08
N THR A 60 3.21 -20.05 18.63
CA THR A 60 2.45 -20.09 19.88
C THR A 60 3.24 -19.52 21.07
N GLY A 61 2.67 -18.51 21.72
CA GLY A 61 3.24 -17.85 22.89
C GLY A 61 3.24 -18.72 24.15
N THR A 62 3.75 -18.19 25.26
CA THR A 62 3.61 -18.82 26.59
C THR A 62 2.29 -18.50 27.26
N ASP A 63 1.64 -17.41 26.86
CA ASP A 63 0.32 -16.99 27.34
C ASP A 63 -0.68 -16.93 26.16
N PRO A 64 -1.32 -18.06 25.82
CA PRO A 64 -2.25 -18.12 24.70
C PRO A 64 -3.56 -17.35 24.93
N ALA A 65 -3.82 -16.87 26.14
CA ALA A 65 -4.99 -16.02 26.41
C ALA A 65 -4.73 -14.54 26.05
N SER A 66 -3.47 -14.14 25.91
CA SER A 66 -3.13 -12.79 25.49
C SER A 66 -3.47 -12.56 24.00
N PRO A 67 -3.94 -11.36 23.62
CA PRO A 67 -4.22 -11.04 22.22
C PRO A 67 -2.98 -11.26 21.34
N GLU A 68 -3.15 -11.84 20.16
CA GLU A 68 -2.05 -12.09 19.22
C GLU A 68 -1.44 -10.78 18.70
N VAL A 69 -0.21 -10.85 18.21
CA VAL A 69 0.45 -9.78 17.43
C VAL A 69 0.70 -10.33 16.04
N TRP A 70 0.13 -9.68 15.03
CA TRP A 70 0.25 -10.13 13.65
C TRP A 70 1.22 -9.24 12.87
N SER A 71 1.88 -9.85 11.90
CA SER A 71 2.62 -9.13 10.87
C SER A 71 2.48 -9.86 9.54
N GLY A 72 2.52 -9.14 8.44
CA GLY A 72 2.25 -9.72 7.14
C GLY A 72 1.74 -8.68 6.16
N SER A 73 1.32 -9.15 4.99
CA SER A 73 0.78 -8.33 3.90
C SER A 73 0.05 -9.28 2.93
N HIS A 74 0.24 -9.13 1.62
CA HIS A 74 -0.42 -9.93 0.58
C HIS A 74 0.58 -10.65 -0.33
N LEU A 75 0.08 -11.59 -1.15
CA LEU A 75 0.89 -12.36 -2.11
C LEU A 75 0.39 -12.26 -3.56
N ASP A 76 -0.80 -11.73 -3.79
CA ASP A 76 -1.26 -11.36 -5.12
C ASP A 76 -0.43 -10.20 -5.69
N SER A 77 -0.55 -9.96 -6.98
CA SER A 77 0.05 -8.84 -7.69
C SER A 77 -0.84 -8.35 -8.82
N VAL A 78 -0.67 -7.08 -9.19
CA VAL A 78 -1.07 -6.62 -10.53
C VAL A 78 -0.34 -7.40 -11.64
N PRO A 79 -0.87 -7.40 -12.89
CA PRO A 79 -0.13 -7.89 -14.05
C PRO A 79 1.18 -7.11 -14.24
N GLN A 80 2.27 -7.83 -14.47
CA GLN A 80 3.63 -7.28 -14.57
C GLN A 80 4.03 -6.47 -13.33
N GLY A 81 3.56 -6.88 -12.15
CA GLY A 81 3.96 -6.30 -10.88
C GLY A 81 5.44 -6.57 -10.57
N GLY A 82 5.95 -5.96 -9.51
CA GLY A 82 7.33 -6.17 -9.13
C GLY A 82 7.53 -7.28 -8.10
N ARG A 83 8.73 -7.28 -7.53
CA ARG A 83 9.24 -8.31 -6.62
C ARG A 83 8.85 -8.06 -5.16
N TYR A 84 8.57 -6.82 -4.79
CA TYR A 84 8.53 -6.41 -3.38
C TYR A 84 7.12 -6.09 -2.89
N ASP A 85 6.27 -5.50 -3.74
CA ASP A 85 4.90 -5.11 -3.44
C ASP A 85 4.04 -6.32 -2.99
N GLY A 86 3.71 -6.39 -1.69
CA GLY A 86 3.11 -7.56 -1.03
C GLY A 86 4.11 -8.56 -0.43
N PRO A 87 4.83 -9.40 -1.21
CA PRO A 87 5.68 -10.47 -0.70
C PRO A 87 6.76 -10.02 0.29
N LEU A 88 7.27 -8.79 0.20
CA LEU A 88 8.22 -8.25 1.19
C LEU A 88 7.63 -8.23 2.60
N GLY A 89 6.35 -7.87 2.74
CA GLY A 89 5.67 -7.84 4.03
C GLY A 89 5.46 -9.23 4.61
N VAL A 90 5.01 -10.18 3.80
CA VAL A 90 4.76 -11.57 4.23
C VAL A 90 6.06 -12.29 4.58
N LEU A 91 7.05 -12.23 3.69
CA LEU A 91 8.32 -12.94 3.88
C LEU A 91 9.24 -12.25 4.88
N GLY A 92 9.17 -10.92 4.97
CA GLY A 92 9.85 -10.15 6.00
C GLY A 92 9.27 -10.41 7.39
N ALA A 93 7.96 -10.52 7.52
CA ALA A 93 7.31 -10.95 8.76
C ALA A 93 7.73 -12.37 9.16
N LEU A 94 7.78 -13.31 8.21
CA LEU A 94 8.27 -14.67 8.46
C LEU A 94 9.72 -14.66 8.93
N ALA A 95 10.61 -13.94 8.23
CA ALA A 95 12.02 -13.84 8.61
C ALA A 95 12.21 -13.18 9.99
N ALA A 96 11.46 -12.12 10.27
CA ALA A 96 11.46 -11.45 11.57
C ALA A 96 11.02 -12.42 12.66
N ILE A 97 9.89 -13.11 12.51
CA ILE A 97 9.37 -14.06 13.50
C ILE A 97 10.30 -15.27 13.66
N GLU A 98 10.89 -15.81 12.59
CA GLU A 98 11.90 -16.90 12.65
C GLU A 98 13.14 -16.48 13.45
N SER A 99 13.53 -15.19 13.42
CA SER A 99 14.65 -14.67 14.21
C SER A 99 14.31 -14.53 15.71
N LEU A 100 13.02 -14.52 16.04
CA LEU A 100 12.54 -14.40 17.40
C LEU A 100 12.34 -15.80 18.00
N GLY A 101 12.89 -16.02 19.20
CA GLY A 101 12.48 -17.15 20.01
C GLY A 101 11.04 -17.02 20.53
N ARG A 102 10.56 -18.06 21.22
CA ARG A 102 9.23 -18.07 21.85
C ARG A 102 8.99 -16.83 22.73
N ARG A 103 7.82 -16.22 22.58
CA ARG A 103 7.41 -14.96 23.25
C ARG A 103 6.26 -15.18 24.22
N ARG A 104 5.93 -14.15 25.00
CA ARG A 104 4.75 -14.19 25.88
C ARG A 104 3.47 -14.28 25.07
N ARG A 105 3.28 -13.34 24.15
CA ARG A 105 2.13 -13.30 23.22
C ARG A 105 2.42 -14.15 21.99
N THR A 106 1.38 -14.76 21.42
CA THR A 106 1.48 -15.44 20.12
C THR A 106 1.80 -14.42 19.03
N LEU A 107 2.82 -14.73 18.23
CA LEU A 107 3.16 -14.02 17.00
C LEU A 107 2.53 -14.75 15.81
N ALA A 108 1.98 -14.03 14.84
CA ALA A 108 1.49 -14.64 13.62
C ALA A 108 2.00 -13.93 12.37
N VAL A 109 2.36 -14.72 11.36
CA VAL A 109 2.51 -14.25 9.97
C VAL A 109 1.17 -14.40 9.28
N VAL A 110 0.69 -13.36 8.60
CA VAL A 110 -0.51 -13.42 7.76
C VAL A 110 -0.19 -13.08 6.30
N ALA A 111 -0.77 -13.84 5.36
CA ALA A 111 -0.87 -13.46 3.96
C ALA A 111 -2.36 -13.31 3.62
N PHE A 112 -2.79 -12.07 3.38
CA PHE A 112 -4.15 -11.76 2.95
C PHE A 112 -4.34 -12.04 1.47
N ARG A 113 -5.57 -12.38 1.09
CA ARG A 113 -5.98 -12.61 -0.30
C ARG A 113 -6.40 -11.31 -0.98
N GLU A 114 -5.98 -11.16 -2.24
CA GLU A 114 -6.46 -10.12 -3.16
C GLU A 114 -6.48 -8.71 -2.53
N GLU A 115 -5.29 -8.20 -2.23
CA GLU A 115 -5.12 -6.83 -1.74
C GLU A 115 -5.30 -5.82 -2.89
N GLU A 116 -4.75 -6.13 -4.06
CA GLU A 116 -4.57 -5.21 -5.19
C GLU A 116 -5.89 -4.67 -5.74
N ARG A 117 -6.97 -5.46 -5.66
CA ARG A 117 -8.33 -5.05 -6.08
C ARG A 117 -9.26 -4.73 -4.92
N GLY A 118 -8.69 -4.51 -3.73
CA GLY A 118 -9.38 -3.92 -2.60
C GLY A 118 -9.42 -4.81 -1.36
N CYS A 119 -8.28 -5.32 -0.93
CA CYS A 119 -8.08 -5.92 0.39
C CYS A 119 -9.18 -6.94 0.74
N VAL A 120 -9.51 -7.84 -0.19
CA VAL A 120 -10.68 -8.73 -0.05
C VAL A 120 -10.53 -9.62 1.17
N GLY A 121 -9.35 -10.21 1.34
CA GLY A 121 -9.00 -11.10 2.43
C GLY A 121 -9.09 -10.44 3.81
N SER A 122 -8.45 -9.28 4.01
CA SER A 122 -8.51 -8.57 5.30
C SER A 122 -9.90 -8.03 5.62
N ARG A 123 -10.66 -7.57 4.62
CA ARG A 123 -12.06 -7.15 4.81
C ARG A 123 -12.95 -8.31 5.21
N ALA A 124 -12.73 -9.50 4.63
CA ALA A 124 -13.44 -10.69 5.03
C ALA A 124 -13.08 -11.12 6.45
N ARG A 125 -11.78 -11.05 6.80
CA ARG A 125 -11.31 -11.32 8.16
C ARG A 125 -11.96 -10.43 9.20
N VAL A 126 -12.07 -9.13 8.93
CA VAL A 126 -12.75 -8.16 9.82
C VAL A 126 -14.23 -8.51 10.02
N ARG A 127 -14.91 -9.03 8.99
CA ARG A 127 -16.33 -9.40 9.10
C ARG A 127 -16.56 -10.70 9.85
N ASN A 128 -15.71 -11.69 9.64
CA ASN A 128 -16.02 -13.09 9.94
C ASN A 128 -15.05 -13.76 10.93
N GLY A 129 -13.92 -13.14 11.26
CA GLY A 129 -12.84 -13.77 12.01
C GLY A 129 -12.42 -13.03 13.28
N SER A 130 -11.53 -13.66 14.05
CA SER A 130 -10.86 -12.99 15.18
C SER A 130 -9.78 -12.05 14.67
N LEU A 131 -9.67 -10.89 15.31
CA LEU A 131 -8.67 -9.87 15.02
C LEU A 131 -7.54 -9.90 16.05
N PRO A 132 -6.30 -9.56 15.65
CA PRO A 132 -5.19 -9.49 16.58
C PRO A 132 -5.31 -8.26 17.50
N GLY A 133 -4.54 -8.26 18.59
CA GLY A 133 -4.44 -7.08 19.45
C GLY A 133 -3.48 -6.01 18.92
N ALA A 134 -2.66 -6.34 17.92
CA ALA A 134 -1.77 -5.43 17.22
C ALA A 134 -1.39 -5.98 15.83
N TYR A 135 -1.18 -5.10 14.86
CA TYR A 135 -0.72 -5.46 13.53
C TYR A 135 0.44 -4.54 13.06
N VAL A 136 1.48 -5.12 12.46
CA VAL A 136 2.57 -4.37 11.84
C VAL A 136 2.81 -4.89 10.43
N GLU A 137 2.68 -4.03 9.43
CA GLU A 137 2.89 -4.37 8.03
C GLU A 137 4.21 -3.76 7.53
N LEU A 138 5.13 -4.60 7.06
CA LEU A 138 6.32 -4.16 6.34
C LEU A 138 5.96 -4.03 4.86
N HIS A 139 6.37 -2.95 4.20
CA HIS A 139 6.02 -2.74 2.81
C HIS A 139 7.09 -1.96 2.04
N HIS A 140 7.10 -2.12 0.72
CA HIS A 140 7.80 -1.22 -0.19
C HIS A 140 7.15 0.18 -0.16
N GLU A 141 7.92 1.26 -0.26
CA GLU A 141 7.36 2.62 -0.21
C GLU A 141 6.40 2.93 -1.38
N GLN A 142 6.67 2.36 -2.57
CA GLN A 142 5.94 2.64 -3.81
C GLN A 142 6.00 4.11 -4.26
N GLY A 143 7.00 4.84 -3.75
CA GLY A 143 7.22 6.25 -4.04
C GLY A 143 8.66 6.65 -3.76
N PRO A 144 9.11 7.85 -4.20
CA PRO A 144 10.52 8.22 -4.14
C PRO A 144 10.91 9.00 -2.86
N ARG A 145 10.04 9.16 -1.86
CA ARG A 145 10.29 10.10 -0.75
C ARG A 145 11.47 9.65 0.10
N LEU A 146 11.61 8.36 0.41
CA LEU A 146 12.75 7.86 1.18
C LEU A 146 14.05 7.95 0.39
N ALA A 147 14.01 7.64 -0.92
CA ALA A 147 15.16 7.79 -1.80
C ALA A 147 15.61 9.26 -1.90
N ASN A 148 14.68 10.19 -2.10
CA ASN A 148 14.96 11.62 -2.15
C ASN A 148 15.49 12.17 -0.80
N ALA A 149 15.01 11.62 0.31
CA ALA A 149 15.47 11.97 1.65
C ALA A 149 16.78 11.26 2.06
N GLY A 150 17.29 10.34 1.24
CA GLY A 150 18.46 9.52 1.59
C GLY A 150 18.24 8.61 2.80
N CYS A 151 17.00 8.31 3.16
CA CYS A 151 16.63 7.52 4.33
C CYS A 151 16.25 6.10 3.90
N PRO A 152 16.64 5.04 4.63
CA PRO A 152 16.34 3.66 4.22
C PRO A 152 14.93 3.22 4.62
N LEU A 153 14.37 3.80 5.69
CA LEU A 153 13.12 3.37 6.32
C LEU A 153 12.26 4.56 6.74
N ALA A 154 10.94 4.36 6.81
CA ALA A 154 10.00 5.28 7.45
C ALA A 154 8.93 4.55 8.25
N VAL A 155 8.48 5.17 9.34
CA VAL A 155 7.25 4.79 10.03
C VAL A 155 6.08 5.41 9.28
N VAL A 156 5.13 4.57 8.86
CA VAL A 156 3.88 5.05 8.28
C VAL A 156 2.90 5.38 9.40
N THR A 157 2.39 6.60 9.41
CA THR A 157 1.46 7.09 10.45
C THR A 157 0.00 7.07 10.01
N GLY A 158 -0.27 6.67 8.77
CA GLY A 158 -1.62 6.51 8.26
C GLY A 158 -1.69 6.25 6.77
N ILE A 159 -2.89 5.99 6.28
CA ILE A 159 -3.22 5.89 4.86
C ILE A 159 -4.04 7.12 4.48
N VAL A 160 -3.67 7.75 3.36
CA VAL A 160 -4.38 8.93 2.83
C VAL A 160 -5.85 8.63 2.57
N GLY A 161 -6.70 9.63 2.75
CA GLY A 161 -8.06 9.62 2.24
C GLY A 161 -8.07 10.02 0.78
N TYR A 162 -9.13 9.67 0.06
CA TYR A 162 -9.25 10.01 -1.35
C TYR A 162 -10.69 10.26 -1.79
N VAL A 163 -10.84 11.00 -2.87
CA VAL A 163 -12.08 11.17 -3.61
C VAL A 163 -11.78 10.95 -5.09
N ARG A 164 -12.70 10.27 -5.79
CA ARG A 164 -12.63 10.09 -7.23
C ARG A 164 -13.85 10.70 -7.89
N GLY A 165 -13.66 11.30 -9.05
CA GLY A 165 -14.73 11.92 -9.79
C GLY A 165 -14.42 12.02 -11.28
N GLU A 166 -15.40 12.55 -11.99
CA GLU A 166 -15.31 12.81 -13.42
C GLU A 166 -15.76 14.26 -13.69
N ARG A 167 -15.17 14.86 -14.71
CA ARG A 167 -15.60 16.14 -15.27
C ARG A 167 -15.89 16.01 -16.75
N VAL A 168 -16.92 16.73 -17.17
CA VAL A 168 -17.27 16.92 -18.57
C VAL A 168 -17.24 18.41 -18.87
N VAL A 169 -16.45 18.78 -19.87
CA VAL A 169 -16.36 20.12 -20.42
C VAL A 169 -17.02 20.09 -21.79
N GLU A 170 -18.11 20.85 -21.93
CA GLU A 170 -18.83 21.00 -23.19
C GLU A 170 -18.38 22.29 -23.89
N GLY A 171 -18.32 22.23 -25.21
CA GLY A 171 -18.02 23.32 -26.14
C GLY A 171 -18.80 23.13 -27.45
N ALA A 172 -18.24 23.59 -28.56
CA ALA A 172 -18.86 23.48 -29.88
C ALA A 172 -17.89 22.89 -30.90
N ALA A 173 -18.31 21.76 -31.50
CA ALA A 173 -17.53 21.15 -32.58
C ALA A 173 -17.51 22.07 -33.82
N GLY A 174 -16.36 22.15 -34.48
CA GLY A 174 -16.17 23.01 -35.64
C GLY A 174 -14.97 22.59 -36.48
N HIS A 175 -14.85 23.13 -37.69
CA HIS A 175 -13.73 22.80 -38.57
C HIS A 175 -12.46 23.55 -38.14
N ALA A 176 -11.37 22.83 -37.85
CA ALA A 176 -10.16 23.41 -37.28
C ALA A 176 -9.47 24.45 -38.19
N GLY A 177 -9.65 24.35 -39.51
CA GLY A 177 -9.05 25.27 -40.47
C GLY A 177 -9.88 26.50 -40.84
N THR A 178 -11.22 26.45 -40.70
CA THR A 178 -12.11 27.49 -41.24
C THR A 178 -12.87 28.25 -40.16
N THR A 179 -12.93 27.72 -38.94
CA THR A 179 -13.51 28.41 -37.80
C THR A 179 -12.49 29.43 -37.25
N PRO A 180 -12.78 30.75 -37.28
CA PRO A 180 -11.88 31.76 -36.72
C PRO A 180 -11.60 31.55 -35.23
N MET A 181 -10.44 31.98 -34.72
CA MET A 181 -10.00 31.71 -33.34
C MET A 181 -10.83 32.44 -32.28
N ASP A 182 -11.28 33.65 -32.58
CA ASP A 182 -12.02 34.55 -31.68
C ASP A 182 -13.45 34.09 -31.38
N VAL A 183 -13.97 33.11 -32.14
CA VAL A 183 -15.34 32.59 -31.98
C VAL A 183 -15.39 31.13 -31.53
N ARG A 184 -14.25 30.49 -31.24
CA ARG A 184 -14.22 29.08 -30.85
C ARG A 184 -14.71 28.90 -29.42
N ASP A 185 -15.54 27.89 -29.21
CA ASP A 185 -15.81 27.30 -27.89
C ASP A 185 -15.15 25.92 -27.83
N ASP A 186 -13.82 25.91 -27.69
CA ASP A 186 -13.00 24.70 -27.75
C ASP A 186 -12.98 23.99 -26.38
N ALA A 187 -13.63 22.83 -26.31
CA ALA A 187 -13.76 22.06 -25.07
C ALA A 187 -12.40 21.56 -24.55
N LEU A 188 -11.44 21.26 -25.44
CA LEU A 188 -10.14 20.73 -25.04
C LEU A 188 -9.24 21.81 -24.46
N VAL A 189 -9.26 23.02 -25.03
CA VAL A 189 -8.51 24.15 -24.47
C VAL A 189 -9.03 24.50 -23.06
N ARG A 190 -10.36 24.50 -22.89
CA ARG A 190 -10.99 24.74 -21.58
C ARG A 190 -10.68 23.62 -20.59
N ALA A 191 -10.73 22.36 -21.03
CA ALA A 191 -10.34 21.21 -20.20
C ALA A 191 -8.86 21.28 -19.79
N ALA A 192 -7.95 21.66 -20.70
CA ALA A 192 -6.53 21.81 -20.39
C ALA A 192 -6.28 22.86 -19.29
N ALA A 193 -7.00 23.99 -19.33
CA ALA A 193 -6.93 25.00 -18.26
C ALA A 193 -7.41 24.44 -16.92
N GLU A 194 -8.49 23.65 -16.91
CA GLU A 194 -9.00 23.01 -15.69
C GLU A 194 -8.05 21.93 -15.15
N ILE A 195 -7.41 21.14 -16.01
CA ILE A 195 -6.40 20.14 -15.63
C ILE A 195 -5.21 20.80 -14.92
N LEU A 196 -4.73 21.95 -15.43
CA LEU A 196 -3.68 22.73 -14.78
C LEU A 196 -4.13 23.25 -13.41
N ARG A 197 -5.37 23.75 -13.32
CA ARG A 197 -5.96 24.21 -12.05
C ARG A 197 -6.03 23.08 -11.02
N ILE A 198 -6.37 21.86 -11.42
CA ILE A 198 -6.43 20.69 -10.53
C ILE A 198 -5.06 20.41 -9.91
N ARG A 199 -3.99 20.44 -10.70
CA ARG A 199 -2.60 20.35 -10.20
C ARG A 199 -2.31 21.47 -9.21
N ASP A 200 -2.58 22.72 -9.59
CA ASP A 200 -2.25 23.90 -8.77
C ASP A 200 -2.97 23.88 -7.41
N VAL A 201 -4.23 23.45 -7.38
CA VAL A 201 -4.99 23.26 -6.14
C VAL A 201 -4.32 22.22 -5.24
N ALA A 202 -3.93 21.06 -5.80
CA ALA A 202 -3.27 20.02 -5.02
C ALA A 202 -1.91 20.48 -4.48
N GLU A 203 -1.09 21.17 -5.29
CA GLU A 203 0.19 21.74 -4.84
C GLU A 203 0.02 22.80 -3.74
N SER A 204 -1.12 23.49 -3.69
CA SER A 204 -1.42 24.49 -2.66
C SER A 204 -1.82 23.88 -1.29
N ILE A 205 -2.02 22.56 -1.23
CA ILE A 205 -2.43 21.84 -0.03
C ILE A 205 -1.29 20.88 0.34
N ASP A 206 -0.61 21.19 1.44
CA ASP A 206 0.52 20.39 1.91
C ASP A 206 0.15 18.90 2.09
N GLY A 207 0.94 18.03 1.45
CA GLY A 207 0.74 16.57 1.47
C GLY A 207 -0.38 16.03 0.57
N ALA A 208 -1.15 16.90 -0.09
CA ALA A 208 -2.18 16.48 -1.04
C ALA A 208 -1.62 16.21 -2.43
N VAL A 209 -2.32 15.37 -3.18
CA VAL A 209 -2.06 15.08 -4.59
C VAL A 209 -3.38 15.02 -5.34
N ALA A 210 -3.37 15.42 -6.61
CA ALA A 210 -4.49 15.19 -7.50
C ALA A 210 -3.99 14.85 -8.90
N THR A 211 -4.63 13.85 -9.52
CA THR A 211 -4.19 13.30 -10.80
C THR A 211 -5.38 13.23 -11.75
N VAL A 212 -5.17 13.72 -12.97
CA VAL A 212 -6.04 13.46 -14.12
C VAL A 212 -5.40 12.34 -14.92
N GLY A 213 -5.92 11.12 -14.75
CA GLY A 213 -5.32 9.91 -15.33
C GLY A 213 -5.93 9.48 -16.66
N GLN A 214 -7.11 10.01 -17.00
CA GLN A 214 -7.86 9.65 -18.22
C GLN A 214 -8.47 10.91 -18.83
N VAL A 215 -8.35 11.06 -20.15
CA VAL A 215 -8.95 12.15 -20.93
C VAL A 215 -9.52 11.58 -22.22
N ASP A 216 -10.82 11.76 -22.41
CA ASP A 216 -11.56 11.37 -23.60
C ASP A 216 -12.02 12.63 -24.34
N VAL A 217 -11.61 12.76 -25.60
CA VAL A 217 -11.88 13.92 -26.45
C VAL A 217 -12.82 13.53 -27.57
N ASP A 218 -13.95 14.23 -27.70
CA ASP A 218 -14.97 13.98 -28.71
C ASP A 218 -15.15 15.20 -29.64
N PRO A 219 -15.17 15.00 -30.98
CA PRO A 219 -15.10 13.72 -31.70
C PRO A 219 -13.68 13.15 -31.90
N GLY A 220 -12.63 13.83 -31.44
CA GLY A 220 -11.25 13.33 -31.47
C GLY A 220 -10.54 13.39 -32.83
N GLY A 221 -11.17 14.01 -33.85
CA GLY A 221 -10.54 14.24 -35.15
C GLY A 221 -9.48 15.34 -35.10
N SER A 222 -8.30 15.10 -35.69
CA SER A 222 -7.19 16.07 -35.68
C SER A 222 -7.49 17.41 -36.36
N ASN A 223 -8.50 17.45 -37.23
CA ASN A 223 -8.98 18.62 -37.95
C ASN A 223 -10.34 19.14 -37.44
N VAL A 224 -10.78 18.71 -36.26
CA VAL A 224 -12.05 19.10 -35.64
C VAL A 224 -11.78 19.76 -34.29
N ILE A 225 -12.36 20.94 -34.07
CA ILE A 225 -12.39 21.59 -32.75
C ILE A 225 -13.20 20.67 -31.82
N PRO A 226 -12.66 20.22 -30.68
CA PRO A 226 -13.37 19.35 -29.77
C PRO A 226 -14.63 20.03 -29.21
N GLY A 227 -15.77 19.34 -29.36
CA GLY A 227 -17.05 19.78 -28.82
C GLY A 227 -17.28 19.31 -27.40
N ARG A 228 -16.57 18.26 -26.96
CA ARG A 228 -16.72 17.70 -25.61
C ARG A 228 -15.43 17.03 -25.16
N VAL A 229 -15.08 17.22 -23.89
CA VAL A 229 -13.98 16.51 -23.23
C VAL A 229 -14.44 15.98 -21.89
N ARG A 230 -14.19 14.70 -21.63
CA ARG A 230 -14.45 14.03 -20.35
C ARG A 230 -13.12 13.61 -19.75
N PHE A 231 -12.90 13.87 -18.46
CA PHE A 231 -11.66 13.45 -17.80
C PHE A 231 -11.89 13.03 -16.34
N SER A 232 -11.03 12.14 -15.86
CA SER A 232 -11.07 11.64 -14.48
C SER A 232 -10.33 12.56 -13.50
N ILE A 233 -10.69 12.48 -12.22
CA ILE A 233 -9.94 13.09 -11.13
C ILE A 233 -9.79 12.06 -10.01
N ASP A 234 -8.56 11.80 -9.57
CA ASP A 234 -8.22 11.08 -8.33
C ASP A 234 -7.47 12.06 -7.42
N ALA A 235 -8.09 12.47 -6.32
CA ALA A 235 -7.51 13.43 -5.37
C ALA A 235 -7.36 12.79 -3.99
N ARG A 236 -6.20 12.95 -3.36
CA ARG A 236 -5.84 12.32 -2.08
C ARG A 236 -5.26 13.32 -1.09
N ALA A 237 -5.53 13.12 0.19
CA ALA A 237 -5.01 13.95 1.27
C ALA A 237 -4.72 13.13 2.54
N PRO A 238 -3.75 13.55 3.37
CA PRO A 238 -3.33 12.79 4.55
C PRO A 238 -4.33 12.85 5.70
N ASP A 239 -5.17 13.88 5.78
CA ASP A 239 -6.20 14.03 6.81
C ASP A 239 -7.52 14.55 6.26
N ALA A 240 -8.57 14.45 7.08
CA ALA A 240 -9.93 14.78 6.72
C ALA A 240 -10.10 16.27 6.35
N GLY A 241 -9.46 17.18 7.08
CA GLY A 241 -9.58 18.62 6.82
C GLY A 241 -8.94 19.01 5.49
N ARG A 242 -7.77 18.45 5.19
CA ARG A 242 -7.11 18.64 3.88
C ARG A 242 -7.91 18.00 2.74
N LEU A 243 -8.53 16.83 2.96
CA LEU A 243 -9.39 16.18 1.96
C LEU A 243 -10.67 16.99 1.69
N GLU A 244 -11.33 17.50 2.74
CA GLU A 244 -12.49 18.39 2.61
C GLU A 244 -12.13 19.66 1.85
N ARG A 245 -10.96 20.25 2.13
CA ARG A 245 -10.45 21.40 1.38
C ARG A 245 -10.22 21.07 -0.09
N LEU A 246 -9.59 19.93 -0.41
CA LEU A 246 -9.42 19.46 -1.79
C LEU A 246 -10.76 19.30 -2.50
N ILE A 247 -11.72 18.62 -1.87
CA ILE A 247 -13.07 18.40 -2.43
C ILE A 247 -13.73 19.75 -2.75
N ALA A 248 -13.66 20.70 -1.82
CA ALA A 248 -14.25 22.02 -1.97
C ALA A 248 -13.58 22.83 -3.09
N GLU A 249 -12.24 22.90 -3.12
CA GLU A 249 -11.50 23.68 -4.12
C GLU A 249 -11.55 23.05 -5.53
N LEU A 250 -11.63 21.73 -5.63
CA LEU A 250 -11.82 21.03 -6.91
C LEU A 250 -13.30 20.96 -7.33
N GLY A 251 -14.22 21.27 -6.41
CA GLY A 251 -15.68 21.20 -6.58
C GLY A 251 -16.23 19.79 -6.78
N ILE A 252 -15.49 18.74 -6.39
CA ILE A 252 -15.84 17.34 -6.66
C ILE A 252 -16.98 16.91 -5.73
N ASP A 253 -17.82 15.97 -6.15
CA ASP A 253 -18.81 15.37 -5.25
C ASP A 253 -18.11 14.54 -4.17
N GLY A 254 -18.29 14.94 -2.91
CA GLY A 254 -17.72 14.27 -1.75
C GLY A 254 -18.47 12.99 -1.33
N ALA A 255 -19.62 12.65 -1.92
CA ALA A 255 -20.44 11.51 -1.51
C ALA A 255 -19.71 10.16 -1.61
N GLY A 256 -18.68 10.05 -2.45
CA GLY A 256 -17.81 8.87 -2.58
C GLY A 256 -16.45 8.97 -1.89
N ALA A 257 -16.23 10.01 -1.07
CA ALA A 257 -14.94 10.21 -0.41
C ALA A 257 -14.66 9.10 0.62
N VAL A 258 -13.45 8.56 0.57
CA VAL A 258 -12.94 7.62 1.56
C VAL A 258 -12.08 8.37 2.57
N ALA A 259 -12.48 8.30 3.83
CA ALA A 259 -11.75 8.96 4.92
C ALA A 259 -10.34 8.35 5.09
N PRO A 260 -9.34 9.20 5.43
CA PRO A 260 -8.00 8.74 5.81
C PRO A 260 -8.06 7.87 7.06
N THR A 261 -7.07 7.00 7.21
CA THR A 261 -6.91 6.14 8.38
C THR A 261 -5.63 6.50 9.12
N GLY A 262 -5.74 6.89 10.38
CA GLY A 262 -4.56 7.11 11.23
C GLY A 262 -4.06 5.79 11.85
N PHE A 263 -2.75 5.69 12.01
CA PHE A 263 -2.07 4.67 12.78
C PHE A 263 -1.55 5.29 14.09
N ALA A 264 -1.79 4.62 15.21
CA ALA A 264 -1.40 5.12 16.53
C ALA A 264 -1.21 3.98 17.54
N GLY A 265 -0.62 4.33 18.69
CA GLY A 265 -0.45 3.43 19.83
C GLY A 265 0.77 2.54 19.71
N ALA A 266 0.73 1.44 20.47
CA ALA A 266 1.90 0.58 20.72
C ALA A 266 2.66 0.12 19.45
N PRO A 267 2.01 -0.23 18.32
CA PRO A 267 2.74 -0.62 17.11
C PRO A 267 3.57 0.50 16.49
N VAL A 268 3.04 1.72 16.46
CA VAL A 268 3.76 2.90 15.94
C VAL A 268 4.93 3.23 16.86
N ASP A 269 4.69 3.23 18.17
CA ASP A 269 5.74 3.51 19.16
C ASP A 269 6.84 2.44 19.12
N ALA A 270 6.49 1.16 18.96
CA ALA A 270 7.46 0.08 18.81
C ALA A 270 8.37 0.26 17.59
N LEU A 271 7.83 0.71 16.44
CA LEU A 271 8.64 1.01 15.25
C LEU A 271 9.55 2.22 15.46
N ARG A 272 9.02 3.31 16.05
CA ARG A 272 9.82 4.51 16.38
C ARG A 272 10.99 4.15 17.29
N GLU A 273 10.73 3.37 18.34
CA GLU A 273 11.75 2.93 19.28
C GLU A 273 12.77 1.97 18.65
N ALA A 274 12.32 1.07 17.77
CA ALA A 274 13.21 0.16 17.04
C ALA A 274 14.16 0.93 16.08
N ILE A 275 13.65 1.91 15.34
CA ILE A 275 14.46 2.78 14.48
C ILE A 275 15.45 3.61 15.31
N ALA A 276 14.97 4.24 16.39
CA ALA A 276 15.81 5.05 17.27
C ALA A 276 16.92 4.23 17.95
N ALA A 277 16.63 3.00 18.39
CA ALA A 277 17.61 2.10 19.00
C ALA A 277 18.77 1.73 18.05
N ARG A 278 18.55 1.82 16.74
CA ARG A 278 19.55 1.58 15.70
C ARG A 278 20.27 2.85 15.24
N GLY A 279 19.97 4.00 15.84
CA GLY A 279 20.56 5.29 15.48
C GLY A 279 20.16 5.78 14.08
N LEU A 280 19.05 5.30 13.54
CA LEU A 280 18.53 5.70 12.24
C LEU A 280 17.71 6.99 12.34
N PRO A 281 17.67 7.83 11.29
CA PRO A 281 16.77 8.97 11.22
C PRO A 281 15.31 8.53 11.35
N LEU A 282 14.54 9.19 12.22
CA LEU A 282 13.09 8.98 12.27
C LEU A 282 12.42 9.77 11.15
N VAL A 283 11.96 9.06 10.14
CA VAL A 283 11.12 9.60 9.07
C VAL A 283 9.69 9.09 9.26
N GLU A 284 8.72 10.00 9.17
CA GLU A 284 7.30 9.68 9.24
C GLU A 284 6.58 10.18 8.00
N LEU A 285 5.70 9.35 7.44
CA LEU A 285 4.91 9.67 6.25
C LEU A 285 3.56 8.97 6.26
N HIS A 286 2.68 9.36 5.34
CA HIS A 286 1.45 8.64 5.04
C HIS A 286 1.66 7.74 3.81
N SER A 287 1.06 6.57 3.81
CA SER A 287 0.96 5.78 2.58
C SER A 287 -0.04 6.43 1.63
N GLY A 288 0.37 6.60 0.38
CA GLY A 288 -0.50 7.03 -0.71
C GLY A 288 -1.40 5.89 -1.23
N ALA A 289 -1.05 4.63 -0.96
CA ALA A 289 -1.73 3.44 -1.42
C ALA A 289 -2.65 2.85 -0.33
N GLY A 290 -3.60 2.02 -0.76
CA GLY A 290 -4.35 1.16 0.16
C GLY A 290 -3.46 0.03 0.64
N HIS A 291 -3.72 -0.46 1.86
CA HIS A 291 -3.07 -1.63 2.42
C HIS A 291 -4.02 -2.32 3.41
N ASP A 292 -3.78 -3.60 3.69
CA ASP A 292 -4.49 -4.36 4.70
C ASP A 292 -4.41 -3.72 6.09
N ALA A 293 -3.27 -3.11 6.46
CA ALA A 293 -3.13 -2.36 7.71
C ALA A 293 -4.21 -1.30 7.90
N GLY A 294 -4.62 -0.64 6.81
CA GLY A 294 -5.69 0.35 6.81
C GLY A 294 -7.07 -0.26 7.09
N VAL A 295 -7.32 -1.47 6.59
CA VAL A 295 -8.56 -2.21 6.85
C VAL A 295 -8.64 -2.62 8.33
N LEU A 296 -7.56 -3.18 8.86
CA LEU A 296 -7.48 -3.58 10.27
C LEU A 296 -7.60 -2.37 11.21
N ALA A 297 -6.92 -1.26 10.89
CA ALA A 297 -7.01 -0.03 11.68
C ALA A 297 -8.42 0.56 11.72
N LYS A 298 -9.13 0.58 10.58
CA LYS A 298 -10.55 1.00 10.54
C LYS A 298 -11.46 0.10 11.40
N ALA A 299 -11.08 -1.16 11.61
CA ALA A 299 -11.78 -2.10 12.47
C ALA A 299 -11.39 -1.97 13.97
N GLY A 300 -10.51 -1.04 14.33
CA GLY A 300 -10.09 -0.80 15.71
C GLY A 300 -8.87 -1.61 16.16
N VAL A 301 -8.19 -2.31 15.25
CA VAL A 301 -6.90 -2.96 15.56
C VAL A 301 -5.81 -1.88 15.59
N PRO A 302 -5.02 -1.76 16.66
CA PRO A 302 -3.81 -0.94 16.64
C PRO A 302 -2.88 -1.45 15.54
N SER A 303 -2.63 -0.62 14.53
CA SER A 303 -1.80 -0.95 13.38
C SER A 303 -0.67 0.05 13.19
N ALA A 304 0.42 -0.38 12.57
CA ALA A 304 1.45 0.48 12.01
C ALA A 304 2.01 -0.15 10.73
N MET A 305 2.69 0.66 9.91
CA MET A 305 3.49 0.11 8.82
C MET A 305 4.93 0.62 8.85
N LEU A 306 5.83 -0.20 8.33
CA LEU A 306 7.23 0.13 8.10
C LEU A 306 7.48 0.15 6.60
N PHE A 307 7.86 1.30 6.06
CA PHE A 307 8.24 1.40 4.66
C PHE A 307 9.74 1.20 4.47
N VAL A 308 10.08 0.48 3.41
CA VAL A 308 11.44 0.33 2.88
C VAL A 308 11.59 1.22 1.66
N ARG A 309 12.73 1.91 1.59
CA ARG A 309 13.07 2.80 0.48
C ARG A 309 12.90 2.10 -0.87
N ALA A 310 12.09 2.71 -1.72
CA ALA A 310 12.00 2.35 -3.12
C ALA A 310 13.05 3.10 -3.94
N LEU A 311 13.92 2.34 -4.61
CA LEU A 311 14.91 2.83 -5.56
C LEU A 311 14.27 3.01 -6.95
N ASN A 312 15.09 3.29 -7.96
CA ASN A 312 14.64 3.46 -9.34
C ASN A 312 13.50 4.47 -9.51
N GLY A 313 13.58 5.59 -8.78
CA GLY A 313 12.56 6.64 -8.83
C GLY A 313 11.26 6.32 -8.08
N GLY A 314 11.24 5.27 -7.25
CA GLY A 314 10.06 4.88 -6.49
C GLY A 314 9.01 4.15 -7.33
N VAL A 315 9.43 3.52 -8.42
CA VAL A 315 8.55 2.75 -9.31
C VAL A 315 7.93 1.56 -8.54
N SER A 316 6.62 1.39 -8.69
CA SER A 316 5.83 0.23 -8.22
C SER A 316 4.87 -0.23 -9.32
N HIS A 317 4.24 -1.39 -9.16
CA HIS A 317 3.33 -1.99 -10.14
C HIS A 317 4.03 -2.21 -11.49
N SER A 318 5.31 -2.57 -11.43
CA SER A 318 6.19 -2.74 -12.58
C SER A 318 7.29 -3.74 -12.26
N PRO A 319 7.81 -4.48 -13.26
CA PRO A 319 8.96 -5.37 -13.06
C PRO A 319 10.22 -4.62 -12.60
N ASP A 320 10.23 -3.29 -12.77
CA ASP A 320 11.34 -2.40 -12.44
C ASP A 320 11.37 -1.95 -10.97
N GLU A 321 10.48 -2.48 -10.12
CA GLU A 321 10.53 -2.29 -8.66
C GLU A 321 11.89 -2.69 -8.10
N LEU A 322 12.45 -1.84 -7.24
CA LEU A 322 13.76 -2.07 -6.68
C LEU A 322 13.85 -1.56 -5.24
N SER A 323 14.28 -2.42 -4.33
CA SER A 323 14.78 -2.05 -3.01
C SER A 323 16.16 -2.68 -2.85
N SER A 324 17.11 -2.02 -2.15
CA SER A 324 18.41 -2.64 -1.95
C SER A 324 18.31 -3.81 -0.94
N PRO A 325 19.09 -4.88 -1.11
CA PRO A 325 19.13 -5.98 -0.14
C PRO A 325 19.49 -5.51 1.28
N GLU A 326 20.30 -4.46 1.41
CA GLU A 326 20.68 -3.86 2.69
C GLU A 326 19.50 -3.16 3.37
N ASP A 327 18.71 -2.38 2.62
CA ASP A 327 17.53 -1.71 3.16
C ASP A 327 16.46 -2.74 3.54
N VAL A 328 16.28 -3.79 2.74
CA VAL A 328 15.37 -4.92 3.03
C VAL A 328 15.80 -5.64 4.30
N ALA A 329 17.09 -5.99 4.43
CA ALA A 329 17.61 -6.65 5.63
C ALA A 329 17.42 -5.76 6.87
N LEU A 330 17.74 -4.46 6.77
CA LEU A 330 17.55 -3.50 7.85
C LEU A 330 16.08 -3.37 8.27
N ALA A 331 15.15 -3.44 7.32
CA ALA A 331 13.73 -3.37 7.61
C ALA A 331 13.21 -4.59 8.38
N VAL A 332 13.65 -5.79 8.00
CA VAL A 332 13.31 -7.04 8.71
C VAL A 332 13.83 -7.01 10.14
N ASP A 333 15.05 -6.49 10.31
CA ASP A 333 15.71 -6.27 11.59
C ASP A 333 14.90 -5.30 12.49
N VAL A 334 14.46 -4.16 11.96
CA VAL A 334 13.58 -3.20 12.67
C VAL A 334 12.21 -3.82 12.98
N LEU A 335 11.65 -4.58 12.05
CA LEU A 335 10.39 -5.29 12.25
C LEU A 335 10.51 -6.31 13.39
N ALA A 336 11.59 -7.09 13.43
CA ALA A 336 11.85 -8.04 14.51
C ALA A 336 11.95 -7.36 15.88
N ASP A 337 12.64 -6.22 15.97
CA ASP A 337 12.74 -5.43 17.19
C ASP A 337 11.38 -4.90 17.65
N ALA A 338 10.56 -4.40 16.72
CA ALA A 338 9.21 -3.92 17.03
C ALA A 338 8.28 -5.06 17.48
N LEU A 339 8.32 -6.20 16.80
CA LEU A 339 7.54 -7.39 17.19
C LEU A 339 7.99 -7.95 18.54
N ALA A 340 9.29 -7.90 18.86
CA ALA A 340 9.81 -8.27 20.17
C ALA A 340 9.22 -7.40 21.29
N ARG A 341 9.17 -6.07 21.08
CA ARG A 341 8.56 -5.11 22.02
C ARG A 341 7.07 -5.37 22.22
N LEU A 342 6.34 -5.64 21.13
CA LEU A 342 4.90 -5.88 21.16
C LEU A 342 4.52 -7.21 21.81
N SER A 343 5.44 -8.18 21.84
CA SER A 343 5.17 -9.55 22.28
C SER A 343 5.77 -9.94 23.64
N ALA A 344 6.64 -9.11 24.23
CA ALA A 344 7.36 -9.28 25.50
C ALA A 344 8.15 -10.61 25.64
N HIS A 345 9.34 -10.57 26.23
CA HIS A 345 10.15 -11.77 26.44
C HIS A 345 9.64 -12.61 27.63
N VAL A 346 9.86 -13.92 27.57
CA VAL A 346 9.52 -14.86 28.67
C VAL A 346 10.24 -14.50 29.98
N SER A 347 11.37 -13.81 29.91
CA SER A 347 12.22 -13.41 31.04
C SER A 347 11.92 -12.01 31.61
N ASP A 348 10.91 -11.30 31.11
CA ASP A 348 10.54 -9.96 31.61
C ASP A 348 9.63 -10.03 32.87
N LEU A 349 9.71 -11.14 33.62
CA LEU A 349 9.01 -11.46 34.89
C LEU A 349 10.02 -11.94 35.93
#